data_AF-A0A7Z8ZPA1-F1
#
_entry.id   AF-A0A7Z8ZPA1-F1
#
_cell.length_a   1.000
_cell.length_b   1.000
_cell.length_c   1.000
_cell.angle_alpha   90.00
_cell.angle_beta   90.00
_cell.angle_gamma   90.00
#
_symmetry.space_group_name_H-M   'P 1'
#
loop_
_entity.id
_entity.type
_entity.pdbx_description
1 polymer ?
#
loop_
_entity_poly.entity_id
_entity_poly.type
_entity_poly.pdbx_seq_one_letter_code
_entity_poly.pdbx_strand_id
1 'polypeptide(L)'
;MQNTNIITTEQTPNTISASNTIFNVQALTQLQAVARLMSQATVTVPDHLRGNPADCMAIIMQAMQWGMNPYAVAQKTHLVNGVLGYEAQLVNAVISSSSAIVGRFHYKYEGDWEKCSRTRVETVKKTAKGGGIYEKKETIPCWTSEDEYGLSVRVGAVLRGESEITWGEPVFLSSVITRNSPLWTSNPKQQLAYLALKYWARLYCPDVILGVYTPDELEEPQEKNHQSCAGTEL
;
A
#
# COMPACT_ATOMS: atom_id res chain seq x y z
N MET A 1 -28.53 38.93 43.82
CA MET A 1 -27.41 38.64 42.91
C MET A 1 -27.83 37.44 42.07
N GLN A 2 -28.14 37.67 40.79
CA GLN A 2 -28.49 36.62 39.82
C GLN A 2 -27.20 36.08 39.23
N ASN A 3 -26.95 34.77 39.36
CA ASN A 3 -25.84 34.11 38.70
C ASN A 3 -26.28 33.69 37.30
N THR A 4 -25.71 34.37 36.31
CA THR A 4 -25.86 34.05 34.88
C THR A 4 -25.11 32.75 34.58
N ASN A 5 -25.84 31.67 34.28
CA ASN A 5 -25.27 30.46 33.69
C ASN A 5 -24.84 30.78 32.26
N ILE A 6 -23.53 30.84 32.03
CA ILE A 6 -22.94 30.83 30.69
C ILE A 6 -23.09 29.39 30.16
N ILE A 7 -24.01 29.19 29.22
CA ILE A 7 -24.10 27.94 28.45
C ILE A 7 -22.96 27.97 27.45
N THR A 8 -21.87 27.27 27.76
CA THR A 8 -20.81 26.98 26.79
C THR A 8 -21.39 25.99 25.78
N THR A 9 -21.78 26.46 24.60
CA THR A 9 -22.06 25.58 23.47
C THR A 9 -20.73 24.98 23.01
N GLU A 10 -20.43 23.75 23.42
CA GLU A 10 -19.40 22.95 22.78
C GLU A 10 -19.86 22.69 21.33
N GLN A 11 -19.35 23.48 20.39
CA GLN A 11 -19.43 23.15 18.98
C GLN A 11 -18.52 21.94 18.75
N THR A 12 -19.12 20.76 18.69
CA THR A 12 -18.47 19.58 18.12
C THR A 12 -17.93 19.96 16.74
N PRO A 13 -16.65 19.68 16.41
CA PRO A 13 -16.13 19.96 15.09
C PRO A 13 -17.04 19.26 14.06
N ASN A 14 -17.55 20.01 13.09
CA ASN A 14 -18.31 19.44 11.98
C ASN A 14 -17.39 18.51 11.20
N THR A 15 -17.37 17.22 11.55
CA THR A 15 -16.80 16.19 10.69
C THR A 15 -17.66 16.12 9.44
N ILE A 16 -17.21 16.83 8.40
CA ILE A 16 -17.78 16.77 7.06
C ILE A 16 -17.65 15.31 6.61
N SER A 17 -18.74 14.56 6.71
CA SER A 17 -18.80 13.18 6.25
C SER A 17 -18.72 13.17 4.72
N ALA A 18 -17.89 12.30 4.13
CA ALA A 18 -17.70 12.20 2.68
C ALA A 18 -19.04 12.11 1.92
N SER A 19 -20.01 11.37 2.48
CA SER A 19 -21.37 11.25 1.95
C SER A 19 -22.11 12.59 1.84
N ASN A 20 -21.99 13.48 2.82
CA ASN A 20 -22.66 14.78 2.79
C ASN A 20 -22.01 15.76 1.79
N THR A 21 -20.72 15.57 1.49
CA THR A 21 -19.97 16.41 0.56
C THR A 21 -20.28 16.08 -0.89
N ILE A 22 -20.43 14.79 -1.22
CA ILE A 22 -20.66 14.33 -2.60
C ILE A 22 -22.03 14.78 -3.12
N PHE A 23 -23.04 14.83 -2.27
CA PHE A 23 -24.39 15.27 -2.65
C PHE A 23 -24.63 16.77 -2.48
N ASN A 24 -23.61 17.53 -2.07
CA ASN A 24 -23.69 18.98 -1.90
C ASN A 24 -22.86 19.68 -2.99
N VAL A 25 -23.56 20.32 -3.93
CA VAL A 25 -22.92 21.01 -5.08
C VAL A 25 -21.95 22.10 -4.62
N GLN A 26 -22.27 22.85 -3.57
CA GLN A 26 -21.38 23.87 -3.02
C GLN A 26 -20.10 23.23 -2.45
N ALA A 27 -20.23 22.10 -1.77
CA ALA A 27 -19.10 21.38 -1.23
C ALA A 27 -18.21 20.78 -2.34
N LEU A 28 -18.80 20.28 -3.43
CA LEU A 28 -18.06 19.85 -4.61
C LEU A 28 -17.23 20.99 -5.22
N THR A 29 -17.78 22.20 -5.33
CA THR A 29 -17.05 23.38 -5.83
C THR A 29 -15.86 23.73 -4.92
N GLN A 30 -16.01 23.62 -3.60
CA GLN A 30 -14.90 23.84 -2.67
C GLN A 30 -13.81 22.78 -2.82
N LEU A 31 -14.19 21.51 -2.96
CA LEU A 31 -13.26 20.43 -3.20
C LEU A 31 -12.51 20.60 -4.54
N GLN A 32 -13.16 21.11 -5.58
CA GLN A 32 -12.49 21.45 -6.85
C GLN A 32 -11.39 22.51 -6.65
N ALA A 33 -11.59 23.50 -5.77
CA ALA A 33 -10.56 24.49 -5.44
C ALA A 33 -9.37 23.84 -4.71
N VAL A 34 -9.64 22.97 -3.73
CA VAL A 34 -8.59 22.22 -3.01
C VAL A 34 -7.82 21.30 -3.97
N ALA A 35 -8.50 20.62 -4.89
CA ALA A 35 -7.88 19.74 -5.88
C ALA A 35 -6.96 20.51 -6.84
N ARG A 36 -7.36 21.71 -7.28
CA ARG A 36 -6.49 22.60 -8.06
C ARG A 36 -5.24 22.99 -7.28
N LEU A 37 -5.39 23.39 -6.02
CA LEU A 37 -4.25 23.72 -5.16
C LEU A 37 -3.33 22.51 -4.96
N MET A 38 -3.89 21.33 -4.70
CA MET A 38 -3.13 20.09 -4.55
C MET A 38 -2.35 19.75 -5.82
N SER A 39 -2.95 19.89 -7.00
CA SER A 39 -2.27 19.62 -8.28
C SER A 39 -1.08 20.55 -8.57
N GLN A 40 -1.01 21.71 -7.93
CA GLN A 40 0.11 22.66 -8.07
C GLN A 40 1.30 22.34 -7.14
N ALA A 41 1.12 21.45 -6.16
CA ALA A 41 2.19 21.09 -5.25
C ALA A 41 3.28 20.30 -5.98
N THR A 42 4.54 20.75 -5.86
CA THR A 42 5.66 20.17 -6.61
C THR A 42 6.43 19.10 -5.84
N VAL A 43 6.46 19.20 -4.50
CA VAL A 43 7.25 18.34 -3.60
C VAL A 43 6.39 17.31 -2.88
N THR A 44 5.18 17.70 -2.46
CA THR A 44 4.34 16.88 -1.58
C THR A 44 3.33 16.00 -2.33
N VAL A 45 3.25 16.14 -3.67
CA VAL A 45 2.34 15.40 -4.55
C VAL A 45 3.14 14.69 -5.64
N PRO A 46 2.90 13.39 -5.88
CA PRO A 46 3.60 12.61 -6.90
C PRO A 46 3.43 13.14 -8.33
N ASP A 47 4.41 12.83 -9.16
CA ASP A 47 4.50 13.29 -10.55
C ASP A 47 3.25 13.00 -11.39
N HIS A 48 2.61 11.84 -11.20
CA HIS A 48 1.40 11.46 -11.94
C HIS A 48 0.13 12.24 -11.53
N LEU A 49 0.15 12.96 -10.40
CA LEU A 49 -0.97 13.81 -9.95
C LEU A 49 -0.70 15.31 -10.20
N ARG A 50 0.57 15.70 -10.42
CA ARG A 50 0.94 17.10 -10.65
C ARG A 50 0.32 17.63 -11.94
N GLY A 51 -0.29 18.81 -11.86
CA GLY A 51 -1.01 19.42 -12.97
C GLY A 51 -2.32 18.72 -13.34
N ASN A 52 -2.72 17.65 -12.63
CA ASN A 52 -3.97 16.94 -12.86
C ASN A 52 -4.95 17.13 -11.70
N PRO A 53 -5.78 18.20 -11.74
CA PRO A 53 -6.73 18.50 -10.68
C PRO A 53 -7.87 17.48 -10.60
N ALA A 54 -8.21 16.79 -11.69
CA ALA A 54 -9.25 15.76 -11.68
C ALA A 54 -8.81 14.53 -10.88
N ASP A 55 -7.58 14.07 -11.09
CA ASP A 55 -7.03 12.94 -10.32
C ASP A 55 -6.79 13.34 -8.86
N CYS A 56 -6.32 14.55 -8.59
CA CYS A 56 -6.22 15.07 -7.22
C CYS A 56 -7.57 15.11 -6.50
N MET A 57 -8.64 15.49 -7.21
CA MET A 57 -10.00 15.48 -6.67
C MET A 57 -10.43 14.05 -6.28
N ALA A 58 -10.15 13.07 -7.13
CA ALA A 58 -10.44 11.66 -6.82
C ALA A 58 -9.69 11.19 -5.57
N ILE A 59 -8.41 11.54 -5.41
CA ILE A 59 -7.64 11.25 -4.20
C ILE A 59 -8.24 11.92 -2.96
N ILE A 60 -8.65 13.19 -3.08
CA ILE A 60 -9.28 13.92 -1.96
C ILE A 60 -10.55 13.22 -1.52
N MET A 61 -11.42 12.86 -2.46
CA MET A 61 -12.66 12.16 -2.16
C MET A 61 -12.39 10.78 -1.52
N GLN A 62 -11.41 10.04 -2.03
CA GLN A 62 -11.02 8.75 -1.47
C GLN A 62 -10.46 8.89 -0.05
N ALA A 63 -9.60 9.88 0.18
CA ALA A 63 -9.04 10.18 1.49
C ALA A 63 -10.13 10.59 2.48
N MET A 64 -11.10 11.40 2.04
CA MET A 64 -12.26 11.75 2.86
C MET A 64 -13.09 10.52 3.23
N GLN A 65 -13.31 9.60 2.29
CA GLN A 65 -14.01 8.34 2.55
C GLN A 65 -13.31 7.48 3.60
N TRP A 66 -11.96 7.48 3.61
CA TRP A 66 -11.16 6.80 4.63
C TRP A 66 -10.91 7.62 5.90
N GLY A 67 -11.36 8.88 5.96
CA GLY A 67 -11.07 9.79 7.07
C GLY A 67 -9.57 10.14 7.19
N MET A 68 -8.84 10.16 6.09
CA MET A 68 -7.39 10.36 6.02
C MET A 68 -6.99 11.69 5.37
N ASN A 69 -5.74 12.10 5.59
CA ASN A 69 -5.16 13.27 4.94
C ASN A 69 -4.92 12.99 3.44
N PRO A 70 -5.45 13.83 2.53
CA PRO A 70 -5.34 13.61 1.08
C PRO A 70 -3.90 13.65 0.54
N TYR A 71 -3.02 14.47 1.13
CA TYR A 71 -1.61 14.49 0.73
C TYR A 71 -0.88 13.21 1.15
N ALA A 72 -1.19 12.68 2.34
CA ALA A 72 -0.61 11.42 2.80
C ALA A 72 -1.09 10.22 1.95
N VAL A 73 -2.38 10.21 1.57
CA VAL A 73 -2.92 9.22 0.65
C VAL A 73 -2.26 9.33 -0.73
N ALA A 74 -2.13 10.55 -1.27
CA ALA A 74 -1.50 10.78 -2.57
C ALA A 74 -0.07 10.24 -2.63
N GLN A 75 0.74 10.49 -1.61
CA GLN A 75 2.13 10.01 -1.53
C GLN A 75 2.28 8.48 -1.54
N LYS A 76 1.17 7.76 -1.31
CA LYS A 76 1.11 6.31 -1.30
C LYS A 76 0.43 5.75 -2.55
N THR A 77 0.34 6.54 -3.62
CA THR A 77 -0.16 6.11 -4.92
C THR A 77 0.95 5.93 -5.93
N HIS A 78 0.72 5.04 -6.90
CA HIS A 78 1.59 4.79 -8.04
C HIS A 78 0.77 4.66 -9.31
N LEU A 79 1.30 5.11 -10.44
CA LEU A 79 0.67 4.93 -11.75
C LEU A 79 1.30 3.73 -12.45
N VAL A 80 0.49 2.71 -12.73
CA VAL A 80 0.90 1.49 -13.44
C VAL A 80 -0.02 1.28 -14.62
N ASN A 81 0.53 1.26 -15.84
CA ASN A 81 -0.24 1.03 -17.07
C ASN A 81 -1.49 1.93 -17.21
N GLY A 82 -1.41 3.18 -16.73
CA GLY A 82 -2.53 4.13 -16.75
C GLY A 82 -3.57 3.92 -15.64
N VAL A 83 -3.39 2.93 -14.76
CA VAL A 83 -4.25 2.66 -13.61
C VAL A 83 -3.55 3.11 -12.33
N LEU A 84 -4.31 3.74 -11.45
CA LEU A 84 -3.83 4.18 -10.14
C LEU A 84 -3.82 3.00 -9.15
N GLY A 85 -2.64 2.68 -8.62
CA GLY A 85 -2.44 1.73 -7.53
C GLY A 85 -2.14 2.44 -6.20
N TYR A 86 -2.44 1.77 -5.09
CA TYR A 86 -2.18 2.22 -3.73
C TYR A 86 -1.22 1.26 -3.02
N GLU A 87 -0.27 1.78 -2.26
CA GLU A 87 0.68 0.94 -1.52
C GLU A 87 -0.02 0.10 -0.45
N ALA A 88 0.49 -1.12 -0.21
CA ALA A 88 -0.03 -1.99 0.85
C ALA A 88 0.08 -1.37 2.26
N GLN A 89 1.04 -0.46 2.48
CA GLN A 89 1.15 0.31 3.72
C GLN A 89 -0.07 1.19 3.97
N LEU A 90 -0.60 1.82 2.91
CA LEU A 90 -1.82 2.61 3.01
C LEU A 90 -3.02 1.70 3.26
N VAL A 91 -3.13 0.56 2.57
CA VAL A 91 -4.19 -0.43 2.82
C VAL A 91 -4.21 -0.88 4.28
N ASN A 92 -3.04 -1.18 4.85
CA ASN A 92 -2.90 -1.49 6.28
C ASN A 92 -3.40 -0.34 7.17
N ALA A 93 -2.97 0.88 6.89
CA ALA A 93 -3.38 2.06 7.64
C ALA A 93 -4.90 2.25 7.59
N VAL A 94 -5.50 2.13 6.39
CA VAL A 94 -6.94 2.28 6.17
C VAL A 94 -7.74 1.28 6.99
N ILE A 95 -7.33 0.01 6.99
CA ILE A 95 -8.03 -1.02 7.77
C ILE A 95 -7.79 -0.84 9.27
N SER A 96 -6.60 -0.41 9.69
CA SER A 96 -6.29 -0.23 11.11
C SER A 96 -6.92 1.02 11.73
N SER A 97 -7.12 2.09 10.95
CA SER A 97 -7.96 3.24 11.35
C SER A 97 -9.46 2.98 11.17
N SER A 98 -9.73 1.84 10.53
CA SER A 98 -10.94 1.06 10.50
C SER A 98 -11.84 1.11 11.72
N SER A 99 -13.13 1.00 11.46
CA SER A 99 -14.07 0.43 12.39
C SER A 99 -14.06 -1.12 12.31
N ALA A 100 -13.58 -1.70 11.20
CA ALA A 100 -13.72 -3.12 10.88
C ALA A 100 -12.90 -4.08 11.76
N ILE A 101 -11.77 -3.63 12.31
CA ILE A 101 -10.92 -4.43 13.20
C ILE A 101 -10.67 -3.72 14.54
N VAL A 102 -10.23 -4.49 15.53
CA VAL A 102 -9.76 -4.00 16.82
C VAL A 102 -8.24 -4.10 16.86
N GLY A 103 -7.57 -2.97 17.09
CA GLY A 103 -6.11 -2.93 17.23
C GLY A 103 -5.37 -2.91 15.89
N ARG A 104 -4.43 -3.82 15.70
CA ARG A 104 -3.54 -3.90 14.53
C ARG A 104 -3.45 -5.33 14.03
N PHE A 105 -2.94 -5.50 12.81
CA PHE A 105 -2.65 -6.82 12.26
C PHE A 105 -1.61 -7.57 13.10
N HIS A 106 -1.85 -8.88 13.22
CA HIS A 106 -0.95 -9.87 13.77
C HIS A 106 -0.32 -10.67 12.64
N TYR A 107 0.93 -11.07 12.84
CA TYR A 107 1.72 -11.78 11.83
C TYR A 107 2.30 -13.05 12.43
N LYS A 108 2.18 -14.16 11.72
CA LYS A 108 2.92 -15.40 11.97
C LYS A 108 3.85 -15.66 10.80
N TYR A 109 5.10 -15.95 11.11
CA TYR A 109 6.14 -16.25 10.15
C TYR A 109 6.58 -17.69 10.36
N GLU A 110 6.58 -18.49 9.30
CA GLU A 110 7.03 -19.88 9.33
C GLU A 110 8.20 -20.07 8.36
N GLY A 111 9.04 -21.07 8.67
CA GLY A 111 10.23 -21.41 7.89
C GLY A 111 11.51 -20.64 8.26
N ASP A 112 12.61 -21.02 7.62
CA ASP A 112 13.95 -20.49 7.87
C ASP A 112 14.27 -19.28 6.97
N TRP A 113 13.81 -18.11 7.42
CA TRP A 113 13.95 -16.84 6.69
C TRP A 113 15.40 -16.38 6.49
N GLU A 114 16.37 -16.93 7.20
CA GLU A 114 17.80 -16.61 7.01
C GLU A 114 18.32 -17.09 5.65
N LYS A 115 17.65 -18.08 5.04
CA LYS A 115 18.00 -18.54 3.70
C LYS A 115 17.72 -17.47 2.64
N CYS A 116 16.68 -16.66 2.82
CA CYS A 116 16.30 -15.60 1.88
C CYS A 116 16.71 -14.18 2.34
N SER A 117 17.68 -14.04 3.24
CA SER A 117 18.13 -12.73 3.77
C SER A 117 19.35 -12.16 3.03
N ARG A 118 20.11 -12.98 2.31
CA ARG A 118 21.37 -12.58 1.68
C ARG A 118 21.17 -11.98 0.29
N THR A 119 21.82 -10.85 0.05
CA THR A 119 21.84 -10.17 -1.25
C THR A 119 23.24 -9.70 -1.60
N ARG A 120 23.54 -9.56 -2.90
CA ARG A 120 24.75 -8.90 -3.40
C ARG A 120 24.39 -7.81 -4.40
N VAL A 121 25.26 -6.82 -4.53
CA VAL A 121 25.09 -5.73 -5.52
C VAL A 121 25.99 -6.02 -6.70
N GLU A 122 25.41 -6.12 -7.89
CA GLU A 122 26.15 -6.27 -9.14
C GLU A 122 25.89 -5.10 -10.08
N THR A 123 26.88 -4.79 -10.90
CA THR A 123 26.74 -3.81 -11.98
C THR A 123 26.24 -4.52 -13.23
N VAL A 124 24.96 -4.37 -13.53
CA VAL A 124 24.32 -4.96 -14.71
C VAL A 124 24.27 -3.94 -15.83
N LYS A 125 24.66 -4.35 -17.04
CA LYS A 125 24.53 -3.54 -18.26
C LYS A 125 23.10 -3.65 -18.78
N LYS A 126 22.35 -2.53 -18.80
CA LYS A 126 21.00 -2.46 -19.35
C LYS A 126 20.96 -1.59 -20.60
N THR A 127 20.10 -1.98 -21.54
CA THR A 127 19.82 -1.19 -22.73
C THR A 127 18.78 -0.13 -22.40
N ALA A 128 19.09 1.14 -22.63
CA ALA A 128 18.16 2.24 -22.52
C ALA A 128 17.13 2.18 -23.66
N LYS A 129 15.96 2.81 -23.47
CA LYS A 129 14.89 2.91 -24.47
C LYS A 129 15.32 3.57 -25.81
N GLY A 130 16.51 4.18 -25.87
CA GLY A 130 17.11 4.78 -27.07
C GLY A 130 18.34 4.04 -27.63
N GLY A 131 18.59 2.79 -27.22
CA GLY A 131 19.66 1.95 -27.79
C GLY A 131 21.06 2.09 -27.18
N GLY A 132 21.25 2.97 -26.19
CA GLY A 132 22.52 3.07 -25.44
C GLY A 132 22.60 2.06 -24.29
N ILE A 133 23.79 1.53 -24.01
CA ILE A 133 24.03 0.69 -22.83
C ILE A 133 24.41 1.58 -21.65
N TYR A 134 23.74 1.41 -20.52
CA TYR A 134 24.12 2.04 -19.25
C TYR A 134 24.34 0.99 -18.17
N GLU A 135 25.22 1.32 -17.23
CA GLU A 135 25.50 0.47 -16.08
C GLU A 135 24.56 0.84 -14.93
N LYS A 136 23.85 -0.15 -14.39
CA LYS A 136 22.97 0.01 -13.23
C LYS A 136 23.43 -0.94 -12.14
N LYS A 137 23.64 -0.41 -10.94
CA LYS A 137 23.78 -1.24 -9.74
C LYS A 137 22.42 -1.86 -9.40
N GLU A 138 22.34 -3.17 -9.41
CA GLU A 138 21.13 -3.92 -9.09
C GLU A 138 21.43 -4.87 -7.92
N THR A 139 20.45 -5.04 -7.05
CA THR A 139 20.54 -5.98 -5.92
C THR A 139 20.03 -7.33 -6.40
N ILE A 140 20.86 -8.36 -6.27
CA ILE A 140 20.61 -9.71 -6.74
C ILE A 140 20.46 -10.63 -5.52
N PRO A 141 19.47 -11.55 -5.50
CA PRO A 141 19.31 -12.50 -4.41
C PRO A 141 20.45 -13.50 -4.38
N CYS A 142 20.96 -13.80 -3.18
CA CYS A 142 21.94 -14.87 -2.95
C CYS A 142 21.27 -16.16 -2.48
N TRP A 143 20.09 -16.46 -3.01
CA TRP A 143 19.27 -17.61 -2.65
C TRP A 143 18.50 -18.12 -3.87
N THR A 144 18.03 -19.36 -3.80
CA THR A 144 17.40 -20.09 -4.91
C THR A 144 15.90 -20.31 -4.67
N SER A 145 15.17 -20.80 -5.68
CA SER A 145 13.76 -21.14 -5.50
C SER A 145 13.54 -22.26 -4.47
N GLU A 146 14.55 -23.12 -4.25
CA GLU A 146 14.46 -24.18 -3.25
C GLU A 146 14.50 -23.63 -1.82
N ASP A 147 15.27 -22.55 -1.62
CA ASP A 147 15.37 -21.86 -0.34
C ASP A 147 14.04 -21.22 0.10
N GLU A 148 13.13 -20.97 -0.84
CA GLU A 148 11.79 -20.42 -0.57
C GLU A 148 10.81 -21.45 0.02
N TYR A 149 11.08 -22.75 -0.12
CA TYR A 149 10.14 -23.78 0.31
C TYR A 149 9.94 -23.76 1.82
N GLY A 150 8.67 -23.77 2.23
CA GLY A 150 8.27 -23.72 3.64
C GLY A 150 8.31 -22.32 4.26
N LEU A 151 8.79 -21.28 3.54
CA LEU A 151 8.68 -19.90 4.00
C LEU A 151 7.26 -19.39 3.78
N SER A 152 6.57 -19.01 4.85
CA SER A 152 5.23 -18.43 4.74
C SER A 152 5.00 -17.29 5.73
N VAL A 153 4.07 -16.41 5.35
CA VAL A 153 3.49 -15.41 6.26
C VAL A 153 2.00 -15.61 6.33
N ARG A 154 1.47 -15.64 7.55
CA ARG A 154 0.05 -15.62 7.83
C ARG A 154 -0.30 -14.32 8.55
N VAL A 155 -1.34 -13.65 8.08
CA VAL A 155 -1.83 -12.37 8.65
C VAL A 155 -3.22 -12.59 9.24
N GLY A 156 -3.49 -11.93 10.36
CA GLY A 156 -4.81 -11.93 10.97
C GLY A 156 -5.08 -10.64 11.75
N ALA A 157 -6.33 -10.37 12.04
CA ALA A 157 -6.76 -9.29 12.93
C ALA A 157 -8.00 -9.72 13.70
N VAL A 158 -8.30 -9.05 14.81
CA VAL A 158 -9.55 -9.25 15.55
C VAL A 158 -10.62 -8.43 14.85
N LEU A 159 -11.66 -9.06 14.31
CA LEU A 159 -12.77 -8.35 13.65
C LEU A 159 -13.65 -7.66 14.69
N ARG A 160 -14.37 -6.62 14.27
CA ARG A 160 -15.34 -5.93 15.12
C ARG A 160 -16.36 -6.93 15.68
N GLY A 161 -16.46 -6.97 17.02
CA GLY A 161 -17.40 -7.84 17.72
C GLY A 161 -16.85 -9.23 18.02
N GLU A 162 -15.64 -9.55 17.54
CA GLU A 162 -14.93 -10.77 17.89
C GLU A 162 -13.90 -10.51 18.99
N SER A 163 -13.51 -11.57 19.70
CA SER A 163 -12.43 -11.53 20.71
C SER A 163 -11.15 -12.24 20.24
N GLU A 164 -11.27 -13.14 19.27
CA GLU A 164 -10.18 -13.95 18.76
C GLU A 164 -9.64 -13.38 17.44
N ILE A 165 -8.40 -13.74 17.12
CA ILE A 165 -7.79 -13.35 15.85
C ILE A 165 -8.39 -14.19 14.73
N THR A 166 -9.04 -13.53 13.78
CA THR A 166 -9.43 -14.14 12.51
C THR A 166 -8.22 -14.16 11.59
N TRP A 167 -7.63 -15.35 11.45
CA TRP A 167 -6.44 -15.57 10.63
C TRP A 167 -6.81 -15.87 9.18
N GLY A 168 -6.10 -15.27 8.23
CA GLY A 168 -6.15 -15.66 6.81
C GLY A 168 -5.38 -16.94 6.54
N GLU A 169 -5.34 -17.39 5.29
CA GLU A 169 -4.49 -18.52 4.90
C GLU A 169 -3.01 -18.12 4.90
N PRO A 170 -2.09 -19.06 5.22
CA PRO A 170 -0.66 -18.82 5.06
C PRO A 170 -0.31 -18.62 3.58
N VAL A 171 0.38 -17.53 3.28
CA VAL A 171 0.90 -17.25 1.93
C VAL A 171 2.34 -17.70 1.87
N PHE A 172 2.64 -18.65 0.98
CA PHE A 172 3.98 -19.20 0.81
C PHE A 172 4.79 -18.36 -0.17
N LEU A 173 6.07 -18.10 0.14
CA LEU A 173 6.94 -17.33 -0.75
C LEU A 173 7.08 -18.02 -2.12
N SER A 174 7.25 -19.35 -2.09
CA SER A 174 7.41 -20.17 -3.29
C SER A 174 6.22 -20.09 -4.26
N SER A 175 4.99 -19.91 -3.75
CA SER A 175 3.78 -19.79 -4.57
C SER A 175 3.57 -18.39 -5.17
N VAL A 176 4.33 -17.38 -4.75
CA VAL A 176 4.22 -16.02 -5.30
C VAL A 176 4.94 -15.96 -6.65
N ILE A 177 4.17 -15.81 -7.72
CA ILE A 177 4.67 -15.69 -9.09
C ILE A 177 5.06 -14.24 -9.40
N THR A 178 4.15 -13.28 -9.13
CA THR A 178 4.33 -11.87 -9.45
C THR A 178 5.16 -11.15 -8.38
N ARG A 179 6.32 -10.59 -8.77
CA ARG A 179 7.28 -9.94 -7.85
C ARG A 179 7.89 -8.69 -8.47
N ASN A 180 7.06 -7.70 -8.69
CA ASN A 180 7.39 -6.55 -9.53
C ASN A 180 8.18 -5.44 -8.78
N SER A 181 8.40 -5.61 -7.47
CA SER A 181 9.26 -4.75 -6.66
C SER A 181 10.67 -5.32 -6.46
N PRO A 182 11.75 -4.52 -6.55
CA PRO A 182 13.09 -4.96 -6.16
C PRO A 182 13.18 -5.34 -4.66
N LEU A 183 12.20 -4.91 -3.85
CA LEU A 183 12.10 -5.29 -2.45
C LEU A 183 11.77 -6.77 -2.25
N TRP A 184 11.29 -7.49 -3.27
CA TRP A 184 11.17 -8.95 -3.18
C TRP A 184 12.54 -9.63 -3.06
N THR A 185 13.60 -9.01 -3.56
CA THR A 185 14.97 -9.51 -3.40
C THR A 185 15.56 -9.12 -2.05
N SER A 186 15.45 -7.84 -1.67
CA SER A 186 16.13 -7.31 -0.48
C SER A 186 15.32 -7.43 0.81
N ASN A 187 14.00 -7.52 0.72
CA ASN A 187 13.11 -7.66 1.87
C ASN A 187 11.87 -8.55 1.55
N PRO A 188 12.08 -9.82 1.15
CA PRO A 188 11.01 -10.73 0.77
C PRO A 188 9.99 -10.95 1.90
N LYS A 189 10.45 -10.98 3.16
CA LYS A 189 9.59 -11.22 4.32
C LYS A 189 8.54 -10.12 4.50
N GLN A 190 8.94 -8.87 4.31
CA GLN A 190 8.02 -7.73 4.38
C GLN A 190 7.06 -7.71 3.19
N GLN A 191 7.55 -7.99 1.98
CA GLN A 191 6.72 -8.07 0.78
C GLN A 191 5.64 -9.16 0.89
N LEU A 192 6.01 -10.34 1.41
CA LEU A 192 5.05 -11.42 1.63
C LEU A 192 4.00 -11.06 2.69
N ALA A 193 4.40 -10.34 3.74
CA ALA A 193 3.46 -9.84 4.75
C ALA A 193 2.47 -8.82 4.17
N TYR A 194 2.92 -7.94 3.27
CA TYR A 194 2.02 -7.04 2.55
C TYR A 194 1.07 -7.79 1.64
N LEU A 195 1.52 -8.81 0.92
CA LEU A 195 0.66 -9.64 0.09
C LEU A 195 -0.40 -10.39 0.91
N ALA A 196 0.00 -11.02 2.01
CA ALA A 196 -0.91 -11.73 2.91
C ALA A 196 -1.94 -10.79 3.54
N LEU A 197 -1.55 -9.57 3.91
CA LEU A 197 -2.48 -8.53 4.39
C LEU A 197 -3.51 -8.16 3.32
N LYS A 198 -3.09 -7.99 2.06
CA LYS A 198 -4.00 -7.70 0.95
C LYS A 198 -5.02 -8.82 0.76
N TYR A 199 -4.58 -10.08 0.74
CA TYR A 199 -5.49 -11.22 0.61
C TYR A 199 -6.47 -11.32 1.76
N TRP A 200 -6.01 -11.09 3.00
CA TRP A 200 -6.87 -11.03 4.16
C TRP A 200 -7.91 -9.91 4.04
N ALA A 201 -7.48 -8.70 3.66
CA ALA A 201 -8.34 -7.54 3.52
C ALA A 201 -9.43 -7.74 2.46
N ARG A 202 -9.11 -8.37 1.34
CA ARG A 202 -10.08 -8.70 0.28
C ARG A 202 -11.19 -9.63 0.78
N LEU A 203 -10.86 -10.53 1.70
CA LEU A 203 -11.82 -11.50 2.23
C LEU A 203 -12.68 -10.90 3.35
N TYR A 204 -12.07 -10.15 4.27
CA TYR A 204 -12.71 -9.76 5.54
C TYR A 204 -13.04 -8.26 5.67
N CYS A 205 -12.42 -7.39 4.88
CA CYS A 205 -12.70 -5.94 4.88
C CYS A 205 -12.83 -5.36 3.45
N PRO A 206 -13.57 -6.00 2.53
CA PRO A 206 -13.69 -5.54 1.14
C PRO A 206 -14.38 -4.17 1.04
N ASP A 207 -15.32 -3.88 1.92
CA ASP A 207 -16.06 -2.62 2.06
C ASP A 207 -15.17 -1.46 2.52
N VAL A 208 -14.10 -1.75 3.25
CA VAL A 208 -13.14 -0.75 3.72
C VAL A 208 -12.16 -0.36 2.61
N ILE A 209 -11.64 -1.36 1.89
CA ILE A 209 -10.65 -1.13 0.82
C ILE A 209 -11.29 -0.75 -0.52
N LEU A 210 -12.59 -0.95 -0.70
CA LEU A 210 -13.37 -0.49 -1.86
C LEU A 210 -12.78 -0.89 -3.22
N GLY A 211 -12.16 -2.06 -3.30
CA GLY A 211 -11.64 -2.56 -4.56
C GLY A 211 -10.33 -1.92 -5.04
N VAL A 212 -9.66 -1.07 -4.25
CA VAL A 212 -8.39 -0.45 -4.67
C VAL A 212 -7.35 -1.49 -5.05
N TYR A 213 -6.59 -1.24 -6.11
CA TYR A 213 -5.49 -2.10 -6.54
C TYR A 213 -4.19 -1.66 -5.90
N THR A 214 -3.27 -2.61 -5.70
CA THR A 214 -1.88 -2.33 -5.36
C THR A 214 -0.99 -2.47 -6.60
N PRO A 215 0.20 -1.82 -6.63
CA PRO A 215 1.03 -1.81 -7.83
C PRO A 215 1.33 -3.22 -8.39
N ASP A 216 1.64 -4.18 -7.51
CA ASP A 216 1.91 -5.57 -7.93
C ASP A 216 0.70 -6.28 -8.58
N GLU A 217 -0.54 -5.83 -8.34
CA GLU A 217 -1.75 -6.40 -8.96
C GLU A 217 -2.01 -5.81 -10.36
N LEU A 218 -1.43 -4.65 -10.67
CA LEU A 218 -1.64 -3.92 -11.93
C LEU A 218 -0.54 -4.19 -12.96
N GLU A 219 0.64 -4.56 -12.50
CA GLU A 219 1.76 -4.87 -13.36
C GLU A 219 1.63 -6.30 -13.91
N GLU A 220 1.96 -6.46 -15.19
CA GLU A 220 2.04 -7.79 -15.79
C GLU A 220 3.02 -8.67 -15.00
N PRO A 221 2.77 -9.98 -14.86
CA PRO A 221 3.69 -10.87 -14.17
C PRO A 221 5.07 -10.82 -14.84
N GLN A 222 6.08 -10.26 -14.15
CA GLN A 222 7.46 -10.52 -14.55
C GLN A 222 7.80 -11.95 -14.14
N GLU A 223 8.12 -12.80 -15.11
CA GLU A 223 8.59 -14.16 -14.84
C GLU A 223 9.78 -14.11 -13.86
N LYS A 224 9.80 -15.03 -12.88
CA LYS A 224 10.88 -15.14 -11.88
C LYS A 224 12.23 -15.18 -12.62
N ASN A 225 12.98 -14.09 -12.60
CA ASN A 225 14.34 -14.05 -13.16
C ASN A 225 15.23 -15.00 -12.34
N HIS A 226 15.39 -16.22 -12.85
CA HIS A 226 16.26 -17.24 -12.31
C HIS A 226 17.72 -16.83 -12.59
N GLN A 227 18.33 -16.11 -11.66
CA GLN A 227 19.79 -15.97 -11.62
C GLN A 227 20.25 -16.47 -10.25
N SER A 228 20.47 -17.78 -10.18
CA SER A 228 21.11 -18.44 -9.05
C SER A 228 22.50 -17.86 -8.85
N CYS A 229 22.84 -17.47 -7.63
CA CYS A 229 24.24 -17.31 -7.26
C CYS A 229 24.92 -18.68 -7.36
N ALA A 230 25.72 -18.89 -8.39
CA ALA A 230 26.67 -20.00 -8.41
C ALA A 230 27.57 -19.87 -7.16
N GLY A 231 27.61 -20.95 -6.38
CA GLY A 231 28.33 -21.01 -5.12
C GLY A 231 29.78 -20.60 -5.29
N THR A 232 30.26 -19.74 -4.39
CA THR A 232 31.69 -19.58 -4.18
C THR A 232 32.11 -20.74 -3.28
N GLU A 233 32.60 -21.82 -3.88
CA GLU A 233 33.32 -22.88 -3.18
C GLU A 233 34.54 -22.27 -2.47
N LEU A 234 34.70 -22.59 -1.19
CA LEU A 234 35.94 -22.54 -0.43
C LEU A 234 36.14 -23.89 0.24
#